data_AF-A0A849RP15-F1
#
_entry.id   AF-A0A849RP15-F1
#
_cell.length_a   1.000
_cell.length_b   1.000
_cell.length_c   1.000
_cell.angle_alpha   90.00
_cell.angle_beta   90.00
_cell.angle_gamma   90.00
#
_symmetry.space_group_name_H-M   'P 1'
#
loop_
_entity.id
_entity.type
_entity.pdbx_description
1 polymer ?
#
loop_
_entity_poly.entity_id
_entity_poly.type
_entity_poly.pdbx_seq_one_letter_code
_entity_poly.pdbx_strand_id
1 'polypeptide(L)' 'MPTIEINDEQILRCLDQLSPEGKKTALRQLLMGLERLDRLVDKNREQLEAVCRARGVDFGRMTEEERERFVDHILHEPA' A
#
# COMPACT_ATOMS: atom_id res chain seq x y z
N MET A 1 23.04 -2.06 16.26
CA MET A 1 22.02 -1.00 16.30
C MET A 1 20.77 -1.62 16.90
N PRO A 2 20.16 -1.05 17.95
CA PRO A 2 18.89 -1.57 18.43
C PRO A 2 17.84 -1.41 17.33
N THR A 3 17.09 -2.47 17.05
CA THR A 3 15.93 -2.42 16.16
C THR A 3 14.82 -1.73 16.94
N ILE A 4 14.41 -0.54 16.49
CA ILE A 4 13.24 0.14 17.05
C ILE A 4 12.05 -0.35 16.24
N GLU A 5 11.20 -1.16 16.86
CA GLU A 5 9.90 -1.51 16.30
C GLU A 5 8.96 -0.31 16.51
N ILE A 6 8.60 0.35 15.41
CA ILE A 6 7.63 1.45 15.41
C ILE A 6 6.36 0.92 14.76
N ASN A 7 5.24 0.98 15.49
CA ASN A 7 3.93 0.62 14.96
C ASN A 7 3.23 1.82 14.30
N ASP A 8 2.14 1.56 13.58
CA ASP A 8 1.42 2.60 12.84
C ASP A 8 0.88 3.71 13.75
N GLU A 9 0.42 3.37 14.95
CA GLU A 9 -0.07 4.36 15.90
C GLU A 9 1.04 5.34 16.33
N GLN A 10 2.27 4.84 16.52
CA GLN A 10 3.44 5.66 16.82
C GLN A 10 3.83 6.52 15.62
N ILE A 11 3.77 6.00 14.40
CA ILE A 11 4.01 6.77 13.16
C ILE A 11 3.01 7.92 13.04
N LEU A 12 1.72 7.64 13.26
CA LEU A 12 0.65 8.65 13.19
C LEU A 12 0.87 9.77 14.22
N ARG A 13 1.25 9.43 15.46
CA ARG A 13 1.59 10.45 16.48
C ARG A 13 2.81 11.28 16.08
N CYS A 14 3.79 10.69 15.41
CA CYS A 14 4.94 11.44 14.90
C CYS A 14 4.55 12.40 13.77
N LEU A 15 3.63 12.00 12.88
CA LEU A 15 3.09 12.87 11.84
C LEU A 15 2.40 14.11 12.44
N ASP A 16 1.69 13.94 13.55
CA ASP A 16 1.02 15.06 14.24
C ASP A 16 1.99 16.09 14.82
N GLN A 17 3.22 15.69 15.14
CA GLN A 17 4.26 16.56 15.69
C GLN A 17 5.05 17.33 14.60
N LEU A 18 4.80 17.04 13.31
CA LEU A 18 5.48 17.74 12.23
C LEU A 18 5.09 19.22 12.16
N SER A 19 6.02 20.03 11.64
CA SER A 19 5.71 21.41 11.23
C SER A 19 4.62 21.43 10.14
N PRO A 20 3.94 22.57 9.92
CA PRO A 20 2.95 22.68 8.84
C PRO A 20 3.48 22.27 7.46
N GLU A 21 4.72 22.65 7.12
CA GLU A 21 5.36 22.25 5.86
C GLU A 21 5.74 20.76 5.83
N GLY A 22 6.13 20.20 6.97
CA GLY A 22 6.34 18.77 7.13
C GLY A 22 5.07 17.97 6.87
N LYS A 23 3.93 18.40 7.44
CA LYS A 23 2.62 17.77 7.21
C LYS A 23 2.21 17.83 5.75
N LYS A 24 2.38 18.97 5.07
CA LYS A 24 2.10 19.12 3.62
C LYS A 24 2.98 18.20 2.76
N THR A 25 4.21 17.95 3.18
CA THR A 25 5.14 17.07 2.47
C THR A 25 4.75 15.61 2.67
N ALA A 26 4.47 15.20 3.91
CA ALA A 26 3.99 13.87 4.22
C ALA A 26 2.70 13.54 3.47
N LEU A 27 1.73 14.47 3.46
CA LEU A 27 0.47 14.30 2.72
C LEU A 27 0.70 14.10 1.22
N ARG A 28 1.58 14.88 0.60
CA ARG A 28 1.93 14.71 -0.83
C ARG A 28 2.54 13.35 -1.12
N GLN A 29 3.44 12.87 -0.25
CA GLN A 29 4.06 11.55 -0.43
C GLN A 29 3.05 10.42 -0.29
N LEU A 30 2.17 10.48 0.72
CA LEU A 30 1.10 9.51 0.92
C LEU A 30 0.15 9.47 -0.29
N LEU A 31 -0.31 10.63 -0.76
CA LEU A 31 -1.20 10.72 -1.93
C LEU A 31 -0.55 10.15 -3.20
N MET A 32 0.73 10.45 -3.46
CA MET A 32 1.44 9.87 -4.61
C MET A 32 1.57 8.34 -4.51
N GLY A 33 1.73 7.80 -3.29
CA GLY A 33 1.74 6.37 -3.03
C GLY A 33 0.41 5.71 -3.42
N LEU A 34 -0.70 6.30 -2.96
CA LEU A 34 -2.05 5.84 -3.26
C LEU A 34 -2.36 5.89 -4.77
N GLU A 35 -2.08 7.02 -5.43
CA GLU A 35 -2.28 7.13 -6.88
C GLU A 35 -1.41 6.16 -7.68
N ARG A 36 -0.24 5.78 -7.17
CA ARG A 36 0.61 4.78 -7.80
C ARG A 36 0.00 3.39 -7.67
N LEU A 37 -0.55 3.05 -6.51
CA LEU A 37 -1.26 1.80 -6.28
C LEU A 37 -2.48 1.69 -7.20
N ASP A 38 -3.32 2.72 -7.25
CA ASP A 38 -4.50 2.76 -8.14
C ASP A 38 -4.11 2.58 -9.60
N ARG A 39 -3.07 3.29 -10.07
CA ARG A 39 -2.57 3.14 -11.44
C ARG A 39 -2.01 1.74 -11.72
N LEU A 40 -1.36 1.10 -10.75
CA LEU A 40 -0.86 -0.27 -10.91
C LEU A 40 -1.99 -1.28 -10.96
N VAL A 41 -3.03 -1.12 -10.13
CA VAL A 41 -4.24 -1.94 -10.15
C VAL A 41 -4.95 -1.79 -11.49
N ASP A 42 -5.16 -0.57 -11.96
CA ASP A 42 -5.87 -0.33 -13.22
C ASP A 42 -5.08 -0.81 -14.44
N LYS A 43 -3.77 -0.55 -14.49
CA LYS A 43 -2.90 -1.01 -15.60
C LYS A 43 -2.87 -2.53 -15.71
N ASN A 44 -2.92 -3.24 -14.59
CA ASN A 44 -2.78 -4.70 -14.56
C ASN A 44 -4.10 -5.42 -14.27
N ARG A 45 -5.25 -4.74 -14.41
CA ARG A 45 -6.57 -5.24 -13.99
C ARG A 45 -6.89 -6.63 -14.55
N GLU A 46 -6.67 -6.87 -15.85
CA GLU A 46 -6.95 -8.18 -16.47
C GLU A 46 -6.07 -9.31 -15.90
N GLN A 47 -4.78 -9.04 -15.68
CA GLN A 47 -3.86 -9.99 -15.03
C GLN A 47 -4.24 -10.22 -13.57
N LEU A 48 -4.60 -9.15 -12.84
CA LEU A 48 -5.03 -9.22 -11.46
C LEU A 48 -6.30 -10.08 -11.33
N GLU A 49 -7.28 -9.88 -12.20
CA GLU A 49 -8.51 -10.69 -12.28
C GLU A 49 -8.22 -12.15 -12.64
N ALA A 50 -7.25 -12.43 -13.50
CA ALA A 50 -6.83 -13.79 -13.82
C ALA A 50 -6.19 -14.48 -12.61
N VAL A 51 -5.28 -13.80 -11.90
CA VAL A 51 -4.65 -14.32 -10.67
C VAL A 51 -5.68 -14.52 -9.57
N CYS A 52 -6.60 -13.57 -9.38
CA CYS A 52 -7.67 -13.67 -8.40
C CYS A 52 -8.58 -14.86 -8.66
N ARG A 53 -8.98 -15.09 -9.92
CA ARG A 53 -9.76 -16.27 -10.33
C ARG A 53 -8.99 -17.57 -10.09
N ALA A 54 -7.71 -17.62 -10.45
CA ALA A 54 -6.87 -18.79 -10.24
C ALA A 54 -6.69 -19.13 -8.74
N ARG A 55 -6.64 -18.10 -7.89
CA ARG A 55 -6.46 -18.24 -6.44
C ARG A 55 -7.77 -18.30 -5.64
N GLY A 56 -8.91 -18.16 -6.30
CA GLY A 56 -10.23 -18.17 -5.65
C GLY A 56 -10.46 -17.00 -4.68
N VAL A 57 -9.81 -15.85 -4.92
CA VAL A 57 -9.89 -14.66 -4.07
C VAL A 57 -10.60 -13.52 -4.79
N ASP A 58 -11.26 -12.64 -4.02
CA ASP A 58 -11.96 -11.46 -4.53
C ASP A 58 -11.24 -10.18 -4.11
N PHE A 59 -10.48 -9.59 -5.04
CA PHE A 59 -9.73 -8.35 -4.81
C PHE A 59 -10.62 -7.17 -4.42
N GLY A 60 -11.86 -7.13 -4.92
CA GLY A 60 -12.82 -6.05 -4.61
C GLY A 60 -13.29 -6.09 -3.16
N ARG A 61 -13.23 -7.25 -2.50
CA ARG A 61 -13.62 -7.43 -1.10
C ARG A 61 -12.48 -7.27 -0.09
N MET A 62 -11.23 -7.22 -0.55
CA MET A 62 -10.06 -7.00 0.30
C MET A 62 -10.01 -5.57 0.83
N THR A 63 -9.50 -5.41 2.05
CA THR A 63 -9.11 -4.10 2.59
C THR A 63 -7.91 -3.53 1.82
N GLU A 64 -7.61 -2.25 2.00
CA GLU A 64 -6.46 -1.62 1.33
C GLU A 64 -5.13 -2.29 1.70
N GLU A 65 -4.90 -2.57 2.99
CA GLU A 65 -3.71 -3.31 3.45
C GLU A 65 -3.62 -4.74 2.89
N GLU A 66 -4.76 -5.43 2.74
CA GLU A 66 -4.81 -6.76 2.14
C GLU A 66 -4.48 -6.70 0.64
N ARG A 67 -4.97 -5.67 -0.06
CA ARG A 67 -4.67 -5.43 -1.48
C ARG A 67 -3.20 -5.11 -1.67
N GLU A 68 -2.62 -4.23 -0.85
CA GLU A 68 -1.19 -3.91 -0.92
C GLU A 68 -0.33 -5.15 -0.70
N ARG A 69 -0.59 -5.94 0.35
CA ARG A 69 0.13 -7.20 0.61
C ARG A 69 -0.05 -8.21 -0.52
N PHE A 70 -1.24 -8.30 -1.10
CA PHE A 70 -1.52 -9.21 -2.21
C PHE A 70 -0.76 -8.80 -3.48
N VAL A 71 -0.78 -7.51 -3.84
CA VAL A 71 -0.02 -6.98 -4.98
C VAL A 71 1.48 -7.15 -4.76
N ASP A 72 1.97 -6.85 -3.55
CA ASP A 72 3.38 -7.03 -3.18
C ASP A 72 3.81 -8.49 -3.30
N HIS A 73 2.99 -9.44 -2.84
CA HIS A 73 3.26 -10.87 -2.97
C HIS A 73 3.36 -11.30 -4.44
N ILE A 74 2.44 -10.85 -5.31
CA ILE A 74 2.48 -11.14 -6.75
C ILE A 74 3.74 -10.57 -7.40
N LEU A 75 4.13 -9.34 -7.05
CA LEU A 75 5.30 -8.66 -7.64
C LEU A 75 6.62 -9.34 -7.26
N HIS A 76 6.67 -9.99 -6.10
CA HIS A 76 7.87 -10.66 -5.57
C HIS A 76 7.85 -12.18 -5.76
N GLU A 77 6.82 -12.74 -6.40
CA GLU A 77 6.74 -14.16 -6.69
C GLU A 77 7.68 -14.53 -7.84
N PRO A 78 8.52 -15.58 -7.71
CA PRO A 78 9.36 -16.02 -8.81
C PRO A 78 8.49 -16.58 -9.95
N ALA A 79 8.71 -16.06 -11.17
CA ALA A 79 7.99 -16.42 -12.38
C ALA A 79 8.19 -17.89 -12.80
#